data_AF-A0A8I1RL73-F1
#
_entry.id   AF-A0A8I1RL73-F1
#
_cell.length_a   1.000
_cell.length_b   1.000
_cell.length_c   1.000
_cell.angle_alpha   90.00
_cell.angle_beta   90.00
_cell.angle_gamma   90.00
#
_symmetry.space_group_name_H-M   'P 1'
#
loop_
_entity.id
_entity.type
_entity.pdbx_description
1 polymer ?
#
loop_
_entity_poly.entity_id
_entity_poly.type
_entity_poly.pdbx_seq_one_letter_code
_entity_poly.pdbx_strand_id
1 'polypeptide(L)' 'MSKEALLETLKRDPARYFRNPANVVRDRRLTNRERAEILRAWAQSLEATADMGADAASLLSQLQEAQATIEKTPERRSG' A
#
# COMPACT_ATOMS: atom_id res chain seq x y z
N MET A 1 -2.97 14.22 16.02
CA MET A 1 -2.05 13.27 15.37
C MET A 1 -1.46 13.95 14.16
N SER A 2 -0.14 13.91 13.97
CA SER A 2 0.50 14.45 12.76
C SER A 2 0.25 13.52 11.57
N LYS A 3 0.42 14.06 10.34
CA LYS A 3 0.31 13.26 9.11
C LYS A 3 1.32 12.09 9.10
N GLU A 4 2.51 12.33 9.63
CA GLU A 4 3.55 11.31 9.81
C GLU A 4 3.11 10.19 10.75
N ALA A 5 2.53 10.53 11.91
CA ALA A 5 2.02 9.52 12.85
C ALA A 5 0.89 8.68 12.23
N LEU A 6 0.05 9.28 11.39
CA LEU A 6 -0.96 8.54 10.63
C LEU A 6 -0.28 7.59 9.62
N LEU A 7 0.70 8.07 8.85
CA LEU A 7 1.39 7.25 7.86
C LEU A 7 2.10 6.05 8.51
N GLU A 8 2.80 6.26 9.63
CA GLU A 8 3.42 5.16 10.39
C GLU A 8 2.37 4.13 10.85
N THR A 9 1.20 4.61 11.30
CA THR A 9 0.10 3.73 11.71
C THR A 9 -0.43 2.91 10.53
N LEU A 10 -0.61 3.55 9.36
CA LEU A 10 -1.06 2.88 8.15
C LEU A 10 -0.05 1.85 7.63
N LYS A 11 1.26 2.12 7.73
CA LYS A 11 2.32 1.19 7.33
C LYS A 11 2.41 -0.03 8.26
N ARG A 12 2.15 0.16 9.56
CA ARG A 12 2.28 -0.91 10.56
C ARG A 12 1.26 -2.03 10.37
N ASP A 13 0.03 -1.68 10.02
CA ASP A 13 -1.03 -2.65 9.76
C ASP A 13 -1.98 -2.14 8.67
N PRO A 14 -1.56 -2.19 7.40
CA PRO A 14 -2.35 -1.67 6.28
C PRO A 14 -3.67 -2.42 6.11
N ALA A 15 -3.69 -3.73 6.39
CA ALA A 15 -4.86 -4.60 6.25
C ALA A 15 -6.01 -4.19 7.19
N ARG A 16 -5.70 -3.57 8.34
CA ARG A 16 -6.70 -3.05 9.27
C ARG A 16 -7.46 -1.82 8.74
N TYR A 17 -6.81 -1.02 7.89
CA TYR A 17 -7.40 0.22 7.34
C TYR A 17 -7.90 0.04 5.91
N PHE A 18 -7.26 -0.85 5.15
CA PHE A 18 -7.57 -1.10 3.76
C PHE A 18 -7.95 -2.55 3.55
N ARG A 19 -9.16 -2.77 3.02
CA ARG A 19 -9.62 -4.14 2.69
C ARG A 19 -8.82 -4.81 1.57
N ASN A 20 -8.19 -4.02 0.70
CA ASN A 20 -7.38 -4.51 -0.41
C ASN A 20 -6.37 -3.42 -0.87
N PRO A 21 -5.32 -3.79 -1.61
CA PRO A 21 -4.32 -2.85 -2.13
C PRO A 21 -4.88 -1.73 -3.00
N ALA A 22 -5.93 -2.00 -3.79
CA ALA A 22 -6.54 -1.02 -4.67
C ALA A 22 -7.18 0.16 -3.91
N ASN A 23 -7.63 -0.07 -2.66
CA ASN A 23 -8.13 1.01 -1.80
C ASN A 23 -7.03 2.01 -1.41
N VAL A 24 -5.78 1.56 -1.27
CA VAL A 24 -4.64 2.46 -1.03
C VAL A 24 -4.42 3.36 -2.25
N VAL A 25 -4.44 2.78 -3.45
CA VAL A 25 -4.27 3.50 -4.73
C VAL A 25 -5.34 4.59 -4.89
N ARG A 26 -6.58 4.31 -4.46
CA ARG A 26 -7.73 5.22 -4.59
C ARG A 26 -7.80 6.27 -3.47
N ASP A 27 -7.04 6.14 -2.38
CA ASP A 27 -7.14 7.07 -1.26
C ASP A 27 -6.51 8.43 -1.62
N ARG A 28 -7.40 9.40 -1.90
CA ARG A 28 -7.05 10.77 -2.29
C ARG A 28 -6.38 11.58 -1.19
N ARG A 29 -6.40 11.10 0.07
CA ARG A 29 -5.71 11.76 1.20
C ARG A 29 -4.21 11.48 1.19
N LEU A 30 -3.80 10.43 0.48
CA LEU A 30 -2.43 10.00 0.34
C LEU A 30 -1.86 10.50 -0.99
N THR A 31 -0.61 10.93 -0.94
CA THR A 31 0.21 11.15 -2.13
C THR A 31 0.65 9.82 -2.74
N ASN A 32 1.05 9.80 -4.01
CA ASN A 32 1.60 8.63 -4.68
C ASN A 32 2.81 8.06 -3.92
N ARG A 33 3.65 8.94 -3.35
CA ARG A 33 4.76 8.51 -2.49
C ARG A 33 4.26 7.77 -1.25
N GLU A 34 3.30 8.35 -0.53
CA GLU A 34 2.73 7.74 0.68
C GLU A 34 2.02 6.42 0.37
N ARG A 35 1.28 6.36 -0.75
CA ARG A 35 0.64 5.12 -1.22
C ARG A 35 1.67 4.03 -1.51
N ALA A 36 2.77 4.37 -2.20
CA ALA A 36 3.84 3.43 -2.49
C ALA A 36 4.53 2.92 -1.22
N GLU A 37 4.78 3.80 -0.24
CA GLU A 37 5.36 3.42 1.05
C GLU A 37 4.47 2.44 1.82
N ILE A 38 3.15 2.67 1.86
CA ILE A 38 2.19 1.76 2.51
C ILE A 38 2.15 0.41 1.81
N LEU A 39 2.03 0.38 0.47
CA LEU A 39 1.97 -0.87 -0.29
C LEU A 39 3.25 -1.69 -0.13
N ARG A 40 4.41 -1.03 -0.08
CA ARG A 40 5.70 -1.69 0.16
C ARG A 40 5.78 -2.29 1.57
N ALA A 41 5.35 -1.55 2.60
CA ALA A 41 5.32 -2.05 3.96
C ALA A 41 4.38 -3.27 4.10
N TRP A 42 3.23 -3.23 3.41
CA TRP A 42 2.30 -4.36 3.38
C TRP A 42 2.94 -5.61 2.76
N ALA A 43 3.59 -5.47 1.59
CA ALA A 43 4.26 -6.58 0.93
C ALA A 43 5.34 -7.20 1.82
N GLN A 44 6.18 -6.36 2.44
CA GLN A 44 7.23 -6.83 3.36
C GLN A 44 6.65 -7.57 4.58
N SER A 45 5.53 -7.10 5.13
CA SER A 45 4.87 -7.78 6.24
C SER A 45 4.31 -9.15 5.84
N LEU A 46 3.77 -9.26 4.62
CA LEU A 46 3.27 -10.54 4.10
C LEU A 46 4.41 -11.52 3.81
N GLU A 47 5.49 -11.05 3.20
CA GLU A 47 6.70 -11.86 2.93
C GLU A 47 7.37 -12.32 4.24
N ALA A 48 7.35 -11.51 5.28
CA ALA A 48 7.87 -11.87 6.61
C ALA A 48 7.01 -12.92 7.32
N THR A 49 5.78 -13.14 6.87
CA THR A 49 4.90 -14.18 7.43
C THR A 49 5.27 -15.51 6.76
N ALA A 50 5.92 -16.41 7.52
CA ALA A 50 6.51 -17.65 7.01
C ALA A 50 5.51 -18.67 6.40
N ASP A 51 4.20 -18.43 6.56
CA ASP A 51 3.13 -19.27 6.04
C ASP A 51 2.40 -18.56 4.89
N MET A 52 3.04 -18.54 3.72
CA MET A 52 2.40 -18.01 2.51
C MET A 52 1.47 -19.06 1.90
N GLY A 53 0.22 -19.06 2.37
CA GLY A 53 -0.88 -19.75 1.68
C GLY A 53 -1.21 -19.12 0.32
N ALA A 54 -2.06 -19.78 -0.47
CA ALA A 54 -2.50 -19.30 -1.79
C ALA A 54 -3.09 -17.88 -1.77
N ASP A 55 -3.74 -17.51 -0.66
CA ASP A 55 -4.30 -16.18 -0.45
C ASP A 55 -3.22 -15.10 -0.27
N ALA A 56 -2.12 -15.42 0.42
CA ALA A 56 -1.00 -14.51 0.62
C ALA A 56 -0.27 -14.24 -0.71
N ALA A 57 -0.04 -15.28 -1.52
CA ALA A 57 0.53 -15.13 -2.86
C ALA A 57 -0.36 -14.27 -3.76
N SER A 58 -1.68 -14.49 -3.73
CA SER A 58 -2.65 -13.69 -4.48
C SER A 58 -2.65 -12.22 -4.03
N LEU A 59 -2.53 -11.96 -2.73
CA LEU A 59 -2.46 -10.61 -2.18
C LEU A 59 -1.15 -9.90 -2.53
N LEU A 60 -0.02 -10.61 -2.52
CA LEU A 60 1.27 -10.09 -2.97
C LEU A 60 1.23 -9.66 -4.44
N SER A 61 0.61 -10.46 -5.30
CA SER A 61 0.42 -10.08 -6.71
C SER A 61 -0.42 -8.82 -6.86
N GLN A 62 -1.50 -8.67 -6.09
CA GLN A 62 -2.32 -7.45 -6.07
C GLN A 62 -1.54 -6.23 -5.56
N LEU A 63 -0.65 -6.41 -4.58
CA LEU A 63 0.20 -5.32 -4.07
C LEU A 63 1.19 -4.84 -5.13
N GLN A 64 1.79 -5.76 -5.89
CA GLN A 64 2.68 -5.42 -7.01
C GLN A 64 1.95 -4.68 -8.12
N GLU A 65 0.73 -5.11 -8.47
CA GLU A 65 -0.10 -4.43 -9.47
C GLU A 65 -0.50 -3.01 -9.02
N ALA A 66 -0.86 -2.86 -7.74
CA ALA A 66 -1.18 -1.57 -7.15
C ALA A 66 0.03 -0.60 -7.18
N GLN A 67 1.23 -1.10 -6.91
CA GLN A 67 2.47 -0.33 -7.02
C GLN A 67 2.72 0.10 -8.48
N ALA A 68 2.63 -0.83 -9.43
CA ALA A 68 2.79 -0.53 -10.85
C ALA A 68 1.77 0.50 -11.35
N THR A 69 0.57 0.51 -10.80
CA THR A 69 -0.47 1.51 -11.12
C THR A 69 -0.06 2.92 -10.68
N ILE A 70 0.55 3.05 -9.50
CA ILE A 70 1.05 4.33 -8.98
C ILE A 70 2.23 4.83 -9.81
N GLU A 71 3.13 3.94 -10.22
CA GLU A 71 4.27 4.29 -11.07
C GLU A 71 3.83 4.76 -12.46
N LYS A 72 2.84 4.09 -13.06
CA LYS A 72 2.26 4.45 -14.36
C LYS A 72 1.41 5.71 -14.33
N THR A 73 0.88 6.06 -13.16
CA THR A 73 0.02 7.23 -12.97
C THR A 73 0.76 8.28 -12.15
N PRO A 74 1.71 9.01 -12.75
CA PRO A 74 2.42 10.06 -12.03
C PRO A 74 1.38 11.06 -11.50
N GLU A 75 1.57 11.48 -10.26
CA GLU A 75 0.81 12.60 -9.70
C GLU A 75 0.89 13.72 -10.71
N ARG A 76 -0.26 14.10 -11.27
CA ARG A 76 -0.33 15.32 -12.07
C ARG A 76 0.13 16.41 -11.11
N ARG A 77 1.35 16.89 -11.28
CA ARG A 77 1.79 18.13 -10.66
C ARG A 77 0.80 19.16 -11.19
N SER A 78 -0.17 19.52 -10.36
CA SER A 78 -0.94 20.74 -10.55
C SER A 78 0.08 21.87 -10.44
N GLY A 79 0.69 22.20 -11.58
CA GLY A 79 1.42 23.45 -11.81
C GLY A 79 0.44 24.54 -12.21
#